data_AF-A0A923VKE3-F1
#
_entry.id   AF-A0A923VKE3-F1
#
_cell.length_a   1.000
_cell.length_b   1.000
_cell.length_c   1.000
_cell.angle_alpha   90.00
_cell.angle_beta   90.00
_cell.angle_gamma   90.00
#
_symmetry.space_group_name_H-M   'P 1'
#
loop_
_entity.id
_entity.type
_entity.pdbx_description
1 polymer ?
#
loop_
_entity_poly.entity_id
_entity_poly.type
_entity_poly.pdbx_seq_one_letter_code
_entity_poly.pdbx_strand_id
1 'polypeptide(L)' 'IAGIVCGGDVDAGSMVTEEYLMTLERRAFCSLLEHPKTQERIMGMMSTGKPVRN' A
#
# COMPACT_ATOMS: atom_id res chain seq x y z
N ILE A 1 4.88 -3.40 -2.97
CA ILE A 1 5.05 -3.61 -1.51
C ILE A 1 6.47 -4.10 -1.19
N ALA A 2 6.97 -5.17 -1.82
CA ALA A 2 8.33 -5.67 -1.58
C ALA A 2 9.43 -4.58 -1.68
N GLY A 3 9.33 -3.67 -2.65
CA GLY A 3 10.28 -2.56 -2.78
C GLY A 3 10.34 -1.60 -1.57
N ILE A 4 9.27 -1.44 -0.80
CA ILE A 4 9.26 -0.59 0.40
C ILE A 4 10.05 -1.26 1.53
N VAL A 5 9.81 -2.56 1.73
CA VAL A 5 10.51 -3.36 2.75
C VAL A 5 12.01 -3.44 2.45
N CYS A 6 12.40 -3.33 1.18
CA CYS A 6 13.79 -3.27 0.74
C CYS A 6 14.41 -1.86 0.77
N GLY A 7 13.70 -0.84 1.28
CA GLY A 7 14.23 0.52 1.37
C GLY A 7 14.04 1.38 0.10
N GLY A 8 13.24 0.92 -0.87
CA GLY A 8 12.94 1.67 -2.08
C GLY A 8 14.09 1.67 -3.09
N ASP A 9 14.22 2.78 -3.81
CA ASP A 9 15.25 2.99 -4.82
C ASP A 9 16.44 3.72 -4.17
N VAL A 10 17.16 3.00 -3.32
CA VAL A 10 18.36 3.49 -2.61
C VAL A 10 19.48 2.47 -2.73
N ASP A 11 20.73 2.94 -2.71
CA ASP A 11 21.89 2.06 -2.74
C ASP A 11 21.92 1.15 -1.51
N ALA A 12 22.38 -0.09 -1.70
CA ALA A 12 22.50 -1.06 -0.62
C ALA A 12 23.40 -0.53 0.51
N GLY A 13 22.90 -0.58 1.75
CA GLY A 13 23.59 -0.05 2.93
C GLY A 13 23.33 1.44 3.21
N SER A 14 22.50 2.11 2.39
CA SER A 14 22.05 3.47 2.68
C SER A 14 21.15 3.52 3.92
N MET A 15 21.39 4.50 4.79
CA MET A 15 20.51 4.77 5.93
C MET A 15 19.26 5.50 5.44
N VAL A 16 18.09 4.90 5.68
CA VAL A 16 16.78 5.52 5.41
C VAL A 16 16.13 5.96 6.72
N THR A 17 15.39 7.06 6.68
CA THR A 17 14.60 7.52 7.84
C THR A 17 13.21 6.89 7.85
N GLU A 18 12.54 6.96 9.00
CA GLU A 18 11.15 6.50 9.11
C GLU A 18 10.21 7.28 8.17
N GLU A 19 10.40 8.59 8.05
CA GLU A 19 9.58 9.45 7.19
C GLU A 19 9.71 9.06 5.71
N TYR A 20 10.89 8.59 5.30
CA TYR A 20 11.12 8.08 3.95
C TYR A 20 10.29 6.80 3.71
N LEU A 21 10.36 5.84 4.63
CA LEU A 21 9.59 4.59 4.54
C LEU A 21 8.08 4.86 4.58
N MET A 22 7.61 5.72 5.48
CA MET A 22 6.20 6.13 5.55
C MET A 22 5.72 6.79 4.26
N THR A 23 6.57 7.59 3.62
CA THR A 23 6.22 8.22 2.35
C THR A 23 6.10 7.19 1.23
N LEU A 24 7.01 6.21 1.18
CA LEU A 24 6.94 5.12 0.21
C LEU A 24 5.69 4.24 0.43
N GLU A 25 5.38 3.90 1.68
CA GLU A 25 4.17 3.15 2.03
C GLU A 25 2.90 3.89 1.61
N ARG A 26 2.81 5.19 1.92
CA ARG A 26 1.66 6.02 1.54
C ARG A 26 1.45 6.01 0.04
N ARG A 27 2.51 6.18 -0.75
CA ARG A 27 2.42 6.18 -2.23
C ARG A 27 1.93 4.85 -2.78
N ALA A 28 2.48 3.74 -2.29
CA ALA A 28 2.05 2.41 -2.72
C ALA A 28 0.61 2.10 -2.31
N PHE A 29 0.23 2.50 -1.09
CA PHE A 29 -1.13 2.34 -0.60
C PHE A 29 -2.14 3.15 -1.43
N CYS A 30 -1.86 4.43 -1.69
CA CYS A 30 -2.72 5.27 -2.54
C CYS A 30 -2.89 4.68 -3.94
N SER A 31 -1.81 4.16 -4.55
CA SER A 31 -1.90 3.50 -5.86
C SER A 31 -2.83 2.27 -5.83
N LEU A 32 -2.85 1.50 -4.74
CA LEU A 32 -3.76 0.36 -4.61
C LEU A 32 -5.23 0.78 -4.46
N LEU A 33 -5.50 1.96 -3.88
CA LEU A 33 -6.86 2.49 -3.75
C LEU A 33 -7.47 2.89 -5.11
N GLU A 34 -6.64 3.27 -6.07
CA GLU A 34 -7.09 3.62 -7.43
C GLU A 34 -7.56 2.39 -8.22
N HIS A 35 -7.22 1.18 -7.78
CA HIS A 35 -7.61 -0.04 -8.49
C HIS A 35 -9.12 -0.32 -8.32
N PRO A 36 -9.89 -0.53 -9.41
CA PRO A 36 -11.34 -0.74 -9.33
C PRO A 36 -11.76 -1.88 -8.39
N LYS A 37 -11.07 -3.02 -8.45
CA LYS A 37 -11.30 -4.14 -7.51
C LYS A 37 -11.11 -3.76 -6.04
N THR A 38 -10.20 -2.84 -5.72
CA THR A 38 -10.02 -2.36 -4.34
C THR A 38 -11.26 -1.58 -3.90
N GLN A 39 -11.75 -0.70 -4.77
CA GLN A 39 -12.96 0.09 -4.52
C GLN A 39 -14.20 -0.81 -4.38
N GLU A 40 -14.35 -1.81 -5.26
CA GLU A 40 -15.43 -2.81 -5.17
C GLU A 40 -15.40 -3.58 -3.85
N ARG A 41 -14.22 -3.99 -3.38
CA ARG A 41 -14.08 -4.66 -2.08
C ARG A 41 -14.42 -3.74 -0.91
N ILE A 42 -14.00 -2.48 -0.95
CA ILE A 42 -14.35 -1.47 0.06
C ILE A 42 -15.87 -1.29 0.10
N MET A 43 -16.50 -1.09 -1.06
CA MET A 43 -17.95 -0.93 -1.15
C MET A 43 -18.69 -2.18 -0.68
N GLY A 44 -18.26 -3.37 -1.11
CA GLY A 44 -18.84 -4.64 -0.67
C GLY A 44 -18.71 -4.85 0.84
N MET A 45 -17.58 -4.46 1.44
CA MET A 45 -17.40 -4.49 2.88
C MET A 45 -18.32 -3.50 3.60
N MET A 46 -18.46 -2.27 3.10
CA MET A 46 -19.36 -1.27 3.67
C MET A 46 -20.84 -1.69 3.58
N SER A 47 -21.24 -2.33 2.48
CA SER A 47 -22.63 -2.76 2.28
C SER A 47 -22.98 -4.03 3.06
N THR A 48 -22.06 -4.98 3.21
CA THR A 48 -22.35 -6.30 3.80
C THR A 48 -21.81 -6.48 5.21
N GLY A 49 -20.93 -5.59 5.67
CA GLY A 49 -20.19 -5.70 6.92
C GLY A 49 -19.17 -6.85 6.95
N LYS A 50 -18.99 -7.57 5.83
CA LYS A 50 -18.11 -8.74 5.73
C LYS A 50 -17.00 -8.49 4.70
N PRO A 51 -15.76 -8.96 4.95
CA PRO A 51 -14.68 -8.84 3.98
C PRO A 51 -15.01 -9.59 2.69
N VAL A 52 -14.87 -8.91 1.55
CA VAL A 52 -15.03 -9.54 0.23
C VAL A 52 -13.80 -10.41 -0.07
N ARG A 53 -14.02 -11.72 -0.24
CA ARG A 53 -12.97 -12.69 -0.55
C ARG A 53 -12.68 -12.73 -2.05
N ASN A 54 -11.41 -12.97 -2.40
CA ASN A 54 -10.98 -13.25 -3.77
C ASN A 54 -11.02 -14.72 -4.09
#